data_AF-A0A3S1I353-F1
#
_entry.id   AF-A0A3S1I353-F1
#
_cell.length_a   1.000
_cell.length_b   1.000
_cell.length_c   1.000
_cell.angle_alpha   90.00
_cell.angle_beta   90.00
_cell.angle_gamma   90.00
#
_symmetry.space_group_name_H-M   'P 1'
#
loop_
_entity.id
_entity.type
_entity.pdbx_description
1 polymer ?
#
loop_
_entity_poly.entity_id
_entity_poly.type
_entity_poly.pdbx_seq_one_letter_code
_entity_poly.pdbx_strand_id
1 'polypeptide(L)' 'MTNENTLAGKDTGELSGFAALGITGALLKATHGAGFTDPKPIQAQAIPPQLEGRDIFGIAQT' A
#
# COMPACT_ATOMS: atom_id res chain seq x y z
N MET A 1 -34.25 13.84 -0.68
CA MET A 1 -32.86 14.07 -0.23
C MET A 1 -32.24 12.70 -0.04
N THR A 2 -31.77 12.10 -1.12
CA THR A 2 -31.24 10.74 -1.13
C THR A 2 -29.74 10.81 -0.80
N ASN A 3 -29.38 10.20 0.32
CA ASN A 3 -28.01 10.03 0.73
C ASN A 3 -27.39 8.87 -0.07
N GLU A 4 -26.94 9.16 -1.29
CA GLU A 4 -26.03 8.28 -2.03
C GLU A 4 -24.59 8.81 -1.93
N ASN A 5 -23.97 8.61 -0.76
CA ASN A 5 -22.51 8.52 -0.73
C ASN A 5 -22.14 7.06 -0.97
N THR A 6 -22.13 6.70 -2.25
CA THR A 6 -21.61 5.44 -2.77
C THR A 6 -20.10 5.33 -2.44
N LEU A 7 -19.81 4.79 -1.27
CA LEU A 7 -18.50 4.18 -0.94
C LEU A 7 -18.65 2.66 -0.76
N ALA A 8 -19.64 2.06 -1.42
CA ALA A 8 -19.75 0.63 -1.58
C ALA A 8 -18.83 0.18 -2.75
N GLY A 9 -17.54 0.02 -2.46
CA GLY A 9 -16.53 -0.41 -3.42
C GLY A 9 -15.28 -0.99 -2.77
N LYS A 10 -15.37 -2.25 -2.34
CA LYS A 10 -14.27 -3.19 -2.02
C LYS A 10 -13.37 -2.87 -0.80
N ASP A 11 -13.89 -3.05 0.41
CA ASP A 11 -13.07 -3.38 1.59
C ASP A 11 -12.82 -4.90 1.71
N THR A 12 -12.81 -5.63 0.59
CA THR A 12 -12.48 -7.07 0.57
C THR A 12 -11.82 -7.43 -0.76
N GLY A 13 -10.58 -7.90 -0.71
CA GLY A 13 -10.19 -9.02 -1.58
C GLY A 13 -9.28 -8.79 -2.79
N GLU A 14 -8.43 -7.77 -2.81
CA GLU A 14 -7.14 -7.94 -3.51
C GLU A 14 -6.01 -7.55 -2.58
N LEU A 15 -5.39 -8.56 -1.95
CA LEU A 15 -4.08 -8.45 -1.30
C LEU A 15 -3.01 -8.32 -2.38
N SER A 16 -3.10 -7.27 -3.20
CA SER A 16 -2.19 -6.97 -4.31
C SER A 16 -1.47 -5.64 -4.05
N GLY A 17 -0.38 -5.41 -4.78
CA GLY A 17 0.41 -4.17 -4.69
C GLY A 17 0.85 -3.84 -3.25
N PHE A 18 0.64 -2.58 -2.84
CA PHE A 18 1.01 -2.10 -1.50
C PHE A 18 0.18 -2.70 -0.36
N ALA A 19 -1.06 -3.12 -0.62
CA ALA A 19 -1.90 -3.79 0.39
C ALA A 19 -1.30 -5.14 0.82
N ALA A 20 -0.68 -5.86 -0.12
CA ALA A 20 0.04 -7.10 0.15
C ALA A 20 1.26 -6.93 1.08
N LEU A 21 1.82 -5.72 1.13
CA LEU A 21 2.98 -5.38 1.95
C LEU A 21 2.62 -4.92 3.36
N GLY A 22 1.33 -4.96 3.73
CA GLY A 22 0.84 -4.52 5.04
C GLY A 22 0.52 -3.01 5.12
N ILE A 23 0.54 -2.29 3.99
CA ILE A 23 0.11 -0.88 3.94
C ILE A 23 -1.41 -0.82 3.89
N THR A 24 -2.01 -0.04 4.79
CA THR A 24 -3.48 0.05 4.92
C THR A 24 -3.95 1.50 5.11
N GLY A 25 -5.27 1.70 5.11
CA GLY A 25 -5.91 2.95 5.50
C GLY A 25 -5.55 4.15 4.61
N ALA A 26 -5.30 5.30 5.23
CA ALA A 26 -5.03 6.56 4.53
C ALA A 26 -3.76 6.49 3.67
N LEU A 27 -2.75 5.72 4.09
CA LEU A 27 -1.51 5.57 3.35
C LEU A 27 -1.72 4.77 2.05
N LEU A 28 -2.49 3.68 2.10
CA LEU A 28 -2.87 2.92 0.91
C LEU A 28 -3.70 3.76 -0.08
N LYS A 29 -4.60 4.60 0.43
CA LYS A 29 -5.36 5.54 -0.40
C LYS A 29 -4.43 6.56 -1.07
N ALA A 30 -3.42 7.05 -0.35
CA ALA A 30 -2.46 8.00 -0.88
C ALA A 30 -1.56 7.38 -1.97
N THR A 31 -1.12 6.13 -1.81
CA THR A 31 -0.33 5.44 -2.85
C THR A 31 -1.14 5.32 -4.14
N HIS A 32 -2.41 4.92 -4.05
CA HIS A 32 -3.29 4.85 -5.22
C HIS A 32 -3.55 6.24 -5.84
N GLY A 33 -3.79 7.27 -5.01
CA GLY A 33 -3.98 8.64 -5.49
C GLY A 33 -2.75 9.23 -6.19
N ALA A 34 -1.55 8.78 -5.82
CA ALA A 34 -0.29 9.13 -6.48
C ALA A 34 0.00 8.29 -7.73
N GLY A 35 -0.84 7.31 -8.07
CA GLY A 35 -0.61 6.39 -9.19
C GLY A 35 0.41 5.29 -8.91
N PHE A 36 0.73 5.03 -7.63
CA PHE A 36 1.59 3.91 -7.25
C PHE A 36 0.75 2.64 -7.10
N THR A 37 0.83 1.78 -8.11
CA THR A 37 0.12 0.49 -8.17
C THR A 37 1.02 -0.67 -7.80
N ASP A 38 2.19 -0.76 -8.43
CA ASP A 38 3.13 -1.86 -8.25
C ASP A 38 4.36 -1.42 -7.43
N PRO A 39 4.62 -2.06 -6.27
CA PRO A 39 5.80 -1.75 -5.48
C PRO A 39 7.06 -2.18 -6.23
N LYS A 40 8.08 -1.30 -6.23
CA LYS A 40 9.41 -1.62 -6.76
C LYS A 40 10.05 -2.77 -5.96
N PRO A 41 11.01 -3.51 -6.53
CA PRO A 41 11.67 -4.63 -5.83
C PRO A 41 12.26 -4.25 -4.46
N ILE A 42 12.85 -3.05 -4.33
CA ILE A 42 13.37 -2.57 -3.04
C ILE A 42 12.26 -2.28 -2.03
N GLN A 43 11.10 -1.80 -2.48
CA GLN A 43 9.96 -1.50 -1.61
C GLN A 43 9.31 -2.78 -1.09
N ALA A 44 9.15 -3.78 -1.96
CA ALA A 44 8.62 -5.09 -1.56
C ALA A 44 9.52 -5.79 -0.51
N GLN A 45 10.83 -5.54 -0.55
CA GLN A 45 11.79 -6.10 0.40
C GLN A 45 11.93 -5.27 1.69
N ALA A 46 11.81 -3.94 1.61
CA ALA A 46 12.04 -3.03 2.74
C ALA A 46 10.79 -2.76 3.57
N ILE A 47 9.60 -2.72 2.96
CA ILE A 47 8.38 -2.33 3.68
C ILE A 47 8.00 -3.34 4.79
N PRO A 48 7.96 -4.67 4.53
CA PRO A 48 7.63 -5.63 5.58
C PRO A 48 8.56 -5.59 6.82
N PRO A 49 9.91 -5.65 6.69
CA PRO A 49 10.79 -5.50 7.86
C PRO A 49 10.61 -4.19 8.61
N GLN A 50 10.30 -3.09 7.90
CA GLN A 50 10.12 -1.79 8.52
C GLN A 50 8.87 -1.79 9.41
N LEU A 51 7.78 -2.39 8.93
CA LEU A 51 6.54 -2.53 9.70
C LEU A 51 6.71 -3.46 10.92
N GLU A 52 7.63 -4.41 10.84
CA GLU A 52 8.04 -5.27 11.96
C GLU A 52 9.00 -4.56 12.95
N GLY A 53 9.41 -3.32 12.67
CA GLY A 53 10.33 -2.56 13.52
C GLY A 53 11.78 -3.05 13.46
N ARG A 54 12.16 -3.74 12.38
CA ARG A 54 13.54 -4.20 12.17
C ARG A 54 14.36 -3.13 11.47
N ASP A 55 15.66 -3.08 11.78
CA ASP A 55 16.61 -2.25 11.04
C ASP A 55 16.75 -2.74 9.59
N ILE A 56 16.95 -1.82 8.66
CA ILE A 56 17.05 -2.10 7.22
C ILE A 56 18.29 -1.42 6.63
N PHE A 57 19.04 -2.19 5.83
CA PHE A 57 20.07 -1.65 4.94
C PHE A 57 19.66 -1.91 3.48
N GLY A 58 19.23 -0.87 2.77
CA GLY A 58 18.74 -0.96 1.40
C GLY A 58 19.76 -0.48 0.38
N ILE A 59 19.95 -1.25 -0.71
CA ILE A 59 20.73 -0.86 -1.88
C ILE A 59 19.82 -0.93 -3.10
N ALA A 60 19.66 0.19 -3.82
CA ALA A 60 18.86 0.26 -5.03
C ALA A 60 19.45 1.26 -6.02
N GLN A 61 19.13 1.08 -7.30
CA GLN A 61 19.40 2.06 -8.35
C GLN A 61 18.28 3.12 -8.38
N THR A 62 18.65 4.37 -8.67
CA THR A 62 17.74 5.51 -8.82
C THR A 62 16.95 5.44 -10.12
#